data_AF-A0A392UGS3-F1
#
_entry.id   AF-A0A392UGS3-F1
#
_cell.length_a   1.000
_cell.length_b   1.000
_cell.length_c   1.000
_cell.angle_alpha   90.00
_cell.angle_beta   90.00
_cell.angle_gamma   90.00
#
_symmetry.space_group_name_H-M   'P 1'
#
loop_
_entity.id
_entity.type
_entity.pdbx_description
1 polymer ?
#
loop_
_entity_poly.entity_id
_entity_poly.type
_entity_poly.pdbx_seq_one_letter_code
_entity_poly.pdbx_strand_id
1 'polypeptide(L)' 'MKNGETEFVSLANIEASSYVRVEEVRVVQLFQEVFSSEIPGFPPVREVEFFIALHPGTGPISESPYRMAPA' A
#
# COMPACT_ATOMS: atom_id res chain seq x y z
N MET A 1 -9.17 15.16 -22.41
CA MET A 1 -8.66 13.85 -22.86
C MET A 1 -7.41 14.12 -23.69
N LYS A 2 -6.22 14.00 -23.09
CA LYS A 2 -4.94 14.09 -23.81
C LYS A 2 -4.03 12.99 -23.24
N ASN A 3 -3.81 11.99 -24.07
CA ASN A 3 -2.61 11.16 -24.16
C ASN A 3 -2.31 10.32 -22.91
N GLY A 4 -2.70 9.05 -22.92
CA GLY A 4 -2.46 8.06 -21.86
C GLY A 4 -1.00 7.60 -21.81
N GLU A 5 -0.07 8.51 -21.56
CA GLU A 5 1.31 8.16 -21.22
C GLU A 5 1.39 7.74 -19.76
N THR A 6 1.88 6.53 -19.51
CA THR A 6 2.09 6.01 -18.16
C THR A 6 3.37 6.62 -17.59
N GLU A 7 3.23 7.59 -16.70
CA GLU A 7 4.36 8.14 -15.94
C GLU A 7 4.68 7.20 -14.75
N PHE A 8 5.84 6.55 -14.79
CA PHE A 8 6.37 5.81 -13.65
C PHE A 8 7.33 6.69 -12.87
N VAL A 9 7.13 6.84 -11.55
CA VAL A 9 8.05 7.56 -10.67
C VAL A 9 8.92 6.53 -9.94
N SER A 10 10.22 6.49 -10.26
CA SER A 10 11.22 5.68 -9.56
C SER A 10 11.85 6.47 -8.42
N LEU A 11 11.70 6.01 -7.18
CA LEU A 11 12.44 6.52 -6.02
C LEU A 11 13.82 5.84 -5.96
N ALA A 12 14.67 6.12 -6.94
CA ALA A 12 16.08 5.73 -6.89
C ALA A 12 16.84 6.85 -6.18
N ASN A 13 17.48 6.54 -5.05
CA ASN A 13 18.22 7.44 -4.15
C ASN A 13 17.36 8.04 -3.02
N ILE A 14 16.99 7.19 -2.06
CA ILE A 14 16.77 7.66 -0.68
C ILE A 14 18.17 7.74 -0.04
N GLU A 15 18.94 8.76 -0.38
CA GLU A 15 19.81 9.31 0.66
C GLU A 15 18.87 10.03 1.61
N ALA A 16 18.59 9.39 2.75
CA ALA A 16 17.86 10.02 3.84
C ALA A 16 18.74 11.11 4.44
N SER A 17 18.94 12.19 3.69
CA SER A 17 19.27 13.48 4.27
C SER A 17 18.12 13.82 5.20
N SER A 18 18.43 13.96 6.49
CA SER A 18 17.49 14.21 7.58
C SER A 18 16.73 15.55 7.47
N TYR A 19 16.70 16.16 6.29
CA TYR A 19 16.22 17.51 6.04
C TYR A 19 15.05 17.62 5.06
N VAL A 20 14.69 16.57 4.31
CA VAL A 20 13.53 16.62 3.41
C VAL A 20 12.31 16.08 4.14
N ARG A 21 11.35 16.97 4.38
CA ARG A 21 10.05 16.55 4.93
C ARG A 21 9.28 15.80 3.84
N VAL A 22 8.60 14.71 4.19
CA VAL A 22 7.87 13.88 3.22
C VAL A 22 6.80 14.72 2.50
N GLU A 23 6.24 15.71 3.18
CA GLU A 23 5.26 16.67 2.67
C GLU A 23 5.83 17.61 1.59
N GLU A 24 7.15 17.74 1.48
CA GLU A 24 7.84 18.55 0.46
C GLU A 24 8.07 17.79 -0.85
N VAL A 25 7.85 16.47 -0.83
CA VAL A 25 7.96 15.64 -2.02
C VAL A 25 6.78 15.94 -2.96
N ARG A 26 7.07 16.36 -4.19
CA ARG A 26 6.03 16.77 -5.17
C ARG A 26 4.92 15.74 -5.36
N VAL A 27 5.26 14.44 -5.39
CA VAL A 27 4.24 13.38 -5.53
C VAL A 27 3.32 13.31 -4.30
N VAL A 28 3.83 13.55 -3.09
CA VAL A 28 3.02 13.60 -1.86
C VAL A 28 2.06 14.79 -1.90
N GLN A 29 2.53 15.95 -2.39
CA GLN A 29 1.68 17.13 -2.57
C GLN A 29 0.58 16.93 -3.60
N LEU A 30 0.84 16.19 -4.67
CA LEU A 30 -0.14 15.88 -5.72
C LEU A 30 -1.16 14.82 -5.28
N PHE A 31 -0.81 13.96 -4.32
CA PHE A 31 -1.62 12.81 -3.89
C PHE A 31 -1.80 12.75 -2.36
N GLN A 32 -2.16 13.86 -1.71
CA GLN A 32 -2.29 13.94 -0.24
C GLN A 32 -3.29 12.91 0.34
N GLU A 33 -4.33 12.58 -0.41
CA GLU A 33 -5.33 11.56 -0.04
C GLU A 33 -4.76 10.13 0.01
N VAL A 34 -3.72 9.85 -0.79
CA VAL A 34 -3.02 8.55 -0.81
C VAL A 34 -1.94 8.49 0.27
N PHE A 35 -1.29 9.63 0.54
CA PHE A 35 -0.20 9.78 1.51
C PHE A 35 -0.65 10.49 2.79
N SER A 36 -1.88 10.23 3.25
CA SER A 36 -2.39 10.78 4.51
C SER A 36 -1.63 10.21 5.71
N SER A 37 -1.51 10.98 6.79
CA SER A 37 -0.91 10.52 8.06
C SER A 37 -1.71 9.40 8.72
N GLU A 38 -3.00 9.29 8.37
CA GLU A 38 -3.89 8.22 8.79
C GLU A 38 -4.12 7.24 7.63
N ILE A 39 -4.19 5.96 7.96
CA ILE A 39 -4.51 4.92 6.97
C ILE A 39 -6.03 4.97 6.73
N PRO A 40 -6.51 5.25 5.50
CA PRO A 40 -7.93 5.18 5.20
C PRO A 40 -8.39 3.73 5.44
N GLY A 41 -9.46 3.56 6.22
CA GLY A 41 -9.85 2.28 6.86
C GLY A 41 -9.84 1.03 5.98
N PHE A 42 -11.01 0.46 5.69
CA PHE A 42 -11.05 -0.65 4.74
C PHE A 42 -10.75 -0.14 3.33
N PRO A 43 -10.01 -0.90 2.51
CA PRO A 43 -9.86 -0.53 1.11
C PRO A 43 -11.25 -0.37 0.48
N PRO A 44 -11.43 0.60 -0.43
CA PRO A 44 -12.69 0.78 -1.13
C PRO A 44 -13.10 -0.53 -1.82
N VAL A 45 -14.40 -0.69 -2.04
CA VAL A 45 -14.96 -1.82 -2.79
C VAL A 45 -14.20 -1.92 -4.12
N ARG A 46 -13.50 -3.03 -4.31
CA ARG A 46 -12.76 -3.27 -5.55
C ARG A 46 -13.77 -3.50 -6.66
N GLU A 47 -13.57 -2.87 -7.80
CA GLU A 47 -14.40 -3.09 -9.00
C GLU A 47 -14.23 -4.50 -9.58
N VAL A 48 -13.13 -5.19 -9.21
CA VAL A 48 -12.80 -6.53 -9.68
C VAL A 48 -12.64 -7.50 -8.52
N GLU A 49 -13.10 -8.73 -8.75
CA GLU A 49 -12.89 -9.84 -7.82
C GLU A 49 -11.39 -10.16 -7.72
N PHE A 50 -10.87 -10.30 -6.50
CA PHE A 50 -9.50 -10.73 -6.28
C PHE A 50 -9.47 -12.24 -6.02
N PHE A 51 -8.52 -12.92 -6.64
CA PHE A 51 -8.26 -14.34 -6.41
C PHE A 51 -6.82 -14.53 -5.94
N ILE A 52 -6.63 -15.42 -4.97
CA ILE A 52 -5.30 -15.82 -4.51
C ILE A 52 -4.93 -17.09 -5.28
N ALA A 53 -4.00 -16.98 -6.21
CA ALA A 53 -3.47 -18.14 -6.93
C ALA A 53 -2.59 -18.96 -5.97
N LEU A 54 -2.92 -20.24 -5.79
CA LEU A 54 -2.14 -21.16 -5.00
C LEU A 54 -1.24 -22.01 -5.90
N HIS A 55 -0.07 -22.38 -5.39
CA HIS A 55 0.74 -23.39 -6.04
C HIS A 55 -0.02 -24.73 -6.07
N PRO A 56 0.08 -25.53 -7.15
CA PRO A 56 -0.57 -26.84 -7.21
C PRO A 56 -0.23 -27.70 -5.98
N GLY A 57 -1.24 -28.32 -5.37
CA GLY A 57 -1.08 -29.14 -4.17
C GLY A 57 -1.13 -28.38 -2.85
N THR A 58 -1.31 -27.05 -2.85
CA THR A 58 -1.54 -26.27 -1.62
C THR A 58 -2.92 -26.61 -1.04
N GLY A 59 -2.95 -27.09 0.20
CA GLY A 59 -4.18 -27.34 0.98
C GLY A 59 -4.46 -26.25 2.01
N PRO A 60 -5.62 -26.29 2.69
CA PRO A 60 -5.92 -25.39 3.79
C PRO A 60 -4.99 -25.64 4.99
N ILE A 61 -4.65 -24.57 5.72
CA ILE A 61 -3.90 -24.62 6.97
C ILE A 61 -4.85 -24.21 8.10
N SER A 62 -4.77 -24.88 9.24
CA SER A 62 -5.59 -24.59 10.42
C SER A 62 -4.70 -24.61 11.65
N GLU A 63 -4.46 -23.43 12.25
CA GLU A 63 -3.69 -23.26 13.47
C GLU A 63 -4.58 -22.70 14.58
N SER A 64 -4.32 -23.08 15.83
CA SER A 64 -5.06 -22.54 16.97
C SER A 64 -4.69 -21.06 17.20
N PRO A 65 -5.65 -20.18 17.53
CA PRO A 65 -5.33 -18.79 17.87
C PRO A 65 -4.35 -18.71 19.05
N TYR A 66 -3.44 -17.74 19.01
CA TYR A 66 -2.59 -17.44 20.15
C TYR A 66 -3.44 -16.98 21.35
N ARG A 67 -3.01 -17.33 22.56
CA ARG A 67 -3.64 -16.84 23.79
C ARG A 67 -3.28 -15.38 24.00
N MET A 68 -4.30 -14.52 24.10
CA MET A 68 -4.16 -13.13 24.52
C MET A 68 -4.22 -13.04 26.05
N ALA A 69 -3.46 -12.13 26.65
CA ALA A 69 -3.61 -11.82 28.08
C ALA A 69 -4.95 -11.10 28.34
N PRO A 70 -5.53 -11.21 29.55
CA PRO A 70 -6.70 -10.41 29.95
C PRO A 70 -6.40 -8.91 29.91
N ALA A 71 -7.45 -8.10 29.76
CA ALA A 71 -7.39 -6.64 29.86
C ALA A 71 -7.23 -6.15 31.30
#